data_AF-A0AAV1XQV8-F1
#
_entry.id   AF-A0AAV1XQV8-F1
#
_cell.length_a   1.000
_cell.length_b   1.000
_cell.length_c   1.000
_cell.angle_alpha   90.00
_cell.angle_beta   90.00
_cell.angle_gamma   90.00
#
_symmetry.space_group_name_H-M   'P 1'
#
loop_
_entity.id
_entity.type
_entity.pdbx_description
1 polymer ?
#
loop_
_entity_poly.entity_id
_entity_poly.type
_entity_poly.pdbx_seq_one_letter_code
_entity_poly.pdbx_strand_id
1 'polypeptide(L)' 'MALSKGMLVVLVSALLVCSLYIHNVEAKNIGNGAMQRNTIPECGPINPTNCKLPIANPYKRPCEKIEGCRGDKSQKY' A
#
# COMPACT_ATOMS: atom_id res chain seq x y z
N MET A 1 32.81 -12.30 -34.24
CA MET A 1 33.39 -13.02 -33.08
C MET A 1 32.47 -14.18 -32.76
N ALA A 2 32.93 -15.42 -32.95
CA ALA A 2 32.14 -16.60 -32.59
C ALA A 2 32.44 -16.98 -31.14
N LEU A 3 31.39 -17.21 -30.34
CA LEU A 3 31.56 -17.67 -28.96
C LEU A 3 32.17 -19.08 -28.99
N SER A 4 33.22 -19.28 -28.20
CA SER A 4 33.82 -20.61 -28.07
C SER A 4 32.83 -21.57 -27.42
N LYS A 5 32.93 -22.87 -27.74
CA LYS A 5 32.06 -23.90 -27.14
C LYS A 5 32.11 -23.88 -25.60
N GLY A 6 33.29 -23.59 -25.03
CA GLY A 6 33.46 -23.44 -23.58
C GLY A 6 32.69 -22.25 -23.02
N MET A 7 32.70 -21.11 -23.72
CA MET A 7 31.93 -19.93 -23.32
C MET A 7 30.42 -20.19 -23.34
N LEU A 8 29.95 -20.95 -24.32
CA LEU A 8 28.55 -21.40 -24.39
C LEU A 8 28.15 -22.26 -23.19
N VAL A 9 29.00 -23.23 -22.81
CA VAL A 9 28.73 -24.10 -21.63
C VAL A 9 28.65 -23.28 -20.35
N VAL A 10 29.58 -22.34 -20.15
CA VAL A 10 29.59 -21.46 -18.97
C VAL A 10 28.31 -20.62 -18.92
N LEU A 11 27.93 -20.00 -20.04
CA LEU A 11 26.72 -19.18 -20.11
C LEU A 11 25.45 -19.99 -19.82
N VAL A 12 25.31 -21.18 -20.42
CA VAL A 12 24.15 -22.05 -20.17
C VAL A 12 24.12 -22.51 -18.71
N SER A 13 25.27 -22.86 -18.13
CA SER A 13 25.34 -23.25 -16.71
C SER A 13 24.93 -22.13 -15.77
N ALA A 14 25.37 -20.89 -16.04
CA ALA A 14 25.00 -19.73 -15.24
C ALA A 14 23.49 -19.45 -15.30
N LEU A 15 22.89 -19.55 -16.49
CA LEU A 15 21.45 -19.36 -16.67
C LEU A 15 20.63 -20.42 -15.92
N LEU A 16 21.08 -21.68 -15.93
CA LEU A 16 20.44 -22.77 -15.17
C LEU A 16 20.52 -22.55 -13.66
N VAL A 17 21.64 -22.03 -13.16
CA VAL A 17 21.76 -21.69 -11.74
C VAL A 17 20.81 -20.54 -11.39
N CYS A 18 20.76 -19.49 -12.20
CA CYS A 18 19.86 -18.35 -11.98
C CYS A 18 18.38 -18.78 -11.95
N SER A 19 17.94 -19.68 -12.83
CA SER A 19 16.54 -20.13 -12.86
C SER A 19 16.12 -20.90 -11.60
N LEU A 20 17.05 -21.62 -10.96
CA LEU A 20 16.80 -22.27 -9.67
C LEU A 20 16.57 -21.27 -8.53
N TYR A 21 17.20 -20.09 -8.59
CA TYR A 21 17.02 -19.05 -7.58
C TYR A 21 15.73 -18.23 -7.77
N ILE A 22 15.25 -18.06 -9.01
CA ILE A 22 14.00 -17.32 -9.30
C ILE A 22 12.81 -17.92 -8.54
N HIS A 23 12.72 -19.25 -8.45
CA HIS A 23 11.63 -19.92 -7.73
C HIS A 23 11.52 -19.57 -6.23
N ASN A 24 12.59 -19.07 -5.61
CA ASN A 24 12.61 -18.70 -4.19
C ASN A 24 12.36 -17.20 -3.94
N VAL A 25 12.42 -16.37 -5.00
CA VAL A 25 12.29 -14.91 -4.91
C VAL A 25 10.90 -14.44 -5.33
N GLU A 26 10.22 -15.20 -6.19
CA GLU A 26 8.85 -14.92 -6.59
C GLU A 26 7.89 -15.16 -5.40
N ALA A 27 7.50 -14.06 -4.75
CA ALA A 27 6.44 -14.11 -3.74
C ALA A 27 5.15 -14.62 -4.41
N LYS A 28 4.71 -15.83 -4.06
CA LYS A 28 3.47 -16.46 -4.57
C LYS A 28 2.22 -15.58 -4.38
N ASN A 29 2.29 -14.66 -3.40
CA ASN A 29 1.30 -13.61 -3.19
C ASN A 29 2.03 -12.28 -2.94
N ILE A 30 1.86 -11.34 -3.86
CA ILE A 30 2.08 -9.92 -3.55
C ILE A 30 0.86 -9.49 -2.74
N GLY A 31 1.02 -9.39 -1.42
CA GLY A 31 -0.02 -8.87 -0.56
C GLY A 31 -0.33 -7.43 -0.96
N ASN A 32 -1.55 -7.19 -1.44
CA ASN A 32 -2.02 -5.84 -1.74
C ASN A 32 -2.34 -5.11 -0.43
N GLY A 33 -1.31 -4.73 0.34
CA GLY A 33 -1.48 -3.87 1.52
C GLY A 33 -2.21 -2.56 1.16
N ALA A 34 -2.13 -2.13 -0.09
CA ALA A 34 -2.89 -1.01 -0.63
C ALA A 34 -4.41 -1.28 -0.76
N MET A 35 -4.86 -2.53 -0.97
CA MET A 35 -6.29 -2.88 -1.05
C MET A 35 -6.97 -2.88 0.33
N GLN A 36 -6.22 -3.03 1.43
CA GLN A 36 -6.74 -2.89 2.79
C GLN A 36 -7.06 -1.44 3.18
N ARG A 37 -6.70 -0.44 2.35
CA ARG A 37 -6.95 0.98 2.67
C ARG A 37 -8.43 1.33 2.91
N ASN A 38 -9.36 0.54 2.39
CA ASN A 38 -10.80 0.80 2.51
C ASN A 38 -11.53 -0.22 3.40
N THR A 39 -10.82 -1.17 4.01
CA THR A 39 -11.42 -2.09 4.97
C THR A 39 -11.16 -1.52 6.36
N ILE A 40 -12.21 -1.05 7.03
CA ILE A 40 -12.12 -0.72 8.44
C ILE A 40 -12.22 -2.06 9.20
N PRO A 41 -11.13 -2.60 9.75
CA PRO A 41 -11.20 -3.86 10.48
C PRO A 41 -12.21 -3.71 11.62
N GLU A 42 -13.01 -4.76 11.83
CA GLU A 42 -14.02 -4.84 12.90
C GLU A 42 -15.21 -3.87 12.78
N CYS A 43 -15.39 -3.16 11.66
CA CYS A 43 -16.64 -2.45 11.42
C CYS A 43 -17.77 -3.42 11.06
N GLY A 44 -18.85 -3.43 11.85
CA GLY A 44 -20.03 -4.25 11.61
C GLY A 44 -21.12 -4.02 12.66
N PRO A 45 -22.29 -4.67 12.53
CA PRO A 45 -23.43 -4.50 13.43
C PRO A 45 -23.11 -4.76 14.92
N ILE A 46 -22.12 -5.63 15.16
CA ILE A 46 -21.66 -6.01 16.50
C ILE A 46 -20.76 -4.91 17.11
N ASN A 47 -19.95 -4.23 16.29
CA ASN A 47 -18.97 -3.24 16.72
C ASN A 47 -19.10 -1.93 15.90
N PRO A 48 -20.23 -1.20 16.00
CA PRO A 48 -20.47 0.02 15.22
C PRO A 48 -19.49 1.15 15.58
N THR A 49 -18.91 1.13 16.78
CA THR A 49 -17.91 2.10 17.24
C THR A 49 -16.60 2.03 16.44
N ASN A 50 -16.30 0.87 15.86
CA ASN A 50 -15.09 0.63 15.08
C ASN A 50 -15.26 1.06 13.63
N CYS A 51 -16.47 1.46 13.20
CA CYS A 51 -16.73 2.04 11.87
C CYS A 51 -16.24 3.48 11.74
N LYS A 52 -14.97 3.72 12.09
CA LYS A 52 -14.29 4.99 11.90
C LYS A 52 -13.14 4.77 10.95
N LEU A 53 -13.04 5.62 9.94
CA LEU A 53 -11.88 5.63 9.07
C LEU A 53 -10.64 5.91 9.94
N PRO A 54 -9.54 5.15 9.77
CA PRO A 54 -8.30 5.46 10.45
C PRO A 54 -7.90 6.90 10.09
N ILE A 55 -7.55 7.68 11.11
CA ILE A 55 -7.16 9.08 10.92
C ILE A 55 -5.84 9.09 10.17
N ALA A 56 -5.88 9.44 8.87
CA ALA A 56 -4.69 9.50 8.02
C ALA A 56 -3.72 10.61 8.45
N ASN A 57 -4.23 11.67 9.07
CA ASN A 57 -3.44 12.76 9.63
C ASN A 57 -4.08 13.23 10.95
N PRO A 58 -3.39 13.16 12.10
CA PRO A 58 -3.92 13.62 13.37
C PRO A 58 -4.13 15.14 13.43
N TYR A 59 -3.56 15.89 12.48
CA TYR A 59 -3.79 17.32 12.34
C TYR A 59 -5.24 17.62 11.95
N LYS A 60 -5.98 18.23 12.87
CA LYS A 60 -7.31 18.78 12.61
C LYS A 60 -7.14 20.23 12.16
N ARG A 61 -7.54 20.54 10.93
CA ARG A 61 -7.67 21.95 10.51
C ARG A 61 -8.72 22.61 11.41
N PRO A 62 -8.42 23.75 12.04
CA PRO A 62 -9.48 24.55 12.63
C PRO A 62 -10.43 24.97 11.50
N CYS A 63 -11.72 24.98 11.78
CA CYS A 63 -12.69 25.50 10.83
C CYS A 63 -12.47 27.00 10.71
N GLU A 64 -12.18 27.48 9.50
CA GLU A 64 -11.89 28.90 9.27
C GLU A 64 -13.19 29.70 9.31
N LYS A 65 -13.15 30.96 9.78
CA LYS A 65 -14.36 31.80 9.89
C LYS A 65 -15.13 31.94 8.57
N ILE A 66 -14.42 31.92 7.44
CA ILE A 66 -15.02 31.97 6.09
C ILE A 66 -15.83 30.71 5.74
N GLU A 67 -15.54 29.59 6.39
CA GLU A 67 -16.20 28.29 6.17
C GLU A 67 -17.54 28.16 6.94
N GLY A 68 -17.93 29.17 7.73
CA GLY A 68 -19.27 29.24 8.34
C GLY A 68 -19.51 28.16 9.40
N CYS A 69 -18.57 27.99 10.32
CA CYS A 69 -18.55 26.90 11.29
C CYS A 69 -19.75 26.91 12.25
N ARG A 70 -20.30 25.72 12.53
CA ARG A 70 -21.44 25.58 13.45
C ARG A 70 -21.08 26.05 14.85
N GLY A 71 -21.69 27.15 15.30
CA GLY A 71 -21.45 27.80 16.59
C GLY A 71 -20.76 29.16 16.50
N ASP A 72 -20.40 29.62 15.29
CA ASP A 72 -19.89 30.97 15.11
C ASP A 72 -21.01 32.01 15.37
N LYS A 73 -20.80 32.85 16.38
CA LYS A 73 -21.71 33.95 16.72
C LYS A 73 -21.39 35.22 15.94
N SER A 74 -20.42 35.20 15.01
CA SER A 74 -20.04 36.37 14.21
C SER A 74 -20.96 36.66 13.03
N GLN A 75 -22.22 36.23 13.07
CA GLN A 75 -23.25 36.70 12.14
C GLN A 75 -24.17 37.69 12.87
N LYS A 76 -23.62 38.86 13.18
CA LYS A 76 -24.37 40.09 13.39
C LYS A 76 -23.54 41.25 12.84
N TYR A 77 -23.72 41.55 11.56
CA TYR A 77 -24.09 42.86 11.04
C TYR A 77 -24.42 42.71 9.54
#